data_AF-A0A380EMH5-F1
#
_entry.id   AF-A0A380EMH5-F1
#
_cell.length_a   1.000
_cell.length_b   1.000
_cell.length_c   1.000
_cell.angle_alpha   90.00
_cell.angle_beta   90.00
_cell.angle_gamma   90.00
#
_symmetry.space_group_name_H-M   'P 1'
#
loop_
_entity.id
_entity.type
_entity.pdbx_description
1 polymer ?
#
loop_
_entity_poly.entity_id
_entity_poly.type
_entity_poly.pdbx_seq_one_letter_code
_entity_poly.pdbx_strand_id
1 'polypeptide(L)'
;MPTSQFKSNNYTYNEQYINKLENFKIRETQGNNGWCAGYTMSELLNATYNTNKYHAEAVMRFLHPNLQGQRFQFTGLTPREMIYFGQTQGRSPQLLNRMTTYNEVDNLTKNNKGIAVLGSRVESRNGMHAGHAMAVVGNAKLDNGQEVIIIWNSWDNGFMTQDAKNNVIPVSNGDHYRWYSSIYGY
;
A
#
# COMPACT_ATOMS: atom_id res chain seq x y z
N MET A 1 -7.43 4.14 -20.47
CA MET A 1 -6.45 3.16 -21.01
C MET A 1 -6.36 2.03 -19.99
N PRO A 2 -6.47 0.75 -20.40
CA PRO A 2 -6.58 -0.36 -19.46
C PRO A 2 -5.25 -0.59 -18.72
N THR A 3 -5.32 -0.83 -17.42
CA THR A 3 -4.20 -1.20 -16.56
C THR A 3 -3.67 -2.57 -16.94
N SER A 4 -2.39 -2.66 -17.25
CA SER A 4 -1.68 -3.92 -17.42
C SER A 4 -1.62 -4.64 -16.06
N GLN A 5 -2.52 -5.58 -15.81
CA GLN A 5 -2.31 -6.58 -14.77
C GLN A 5 -0.99 -7.30 -15.08
N PHE A 6 -0.08 -7.40 -14.11
CA PHE A 6 1.07 -8.32 -14.15
C PHE A 6 0.55 -9.77 -14.06
N LYS A 7 -0.19 -10.23 -15.07
CA LYS A 7 0.02 -11.60 -15.58
C LYS A 7 1.32 -11.52 -16.36
N SER A 8 2.17 -12.52 -16.23
CA SER A 8 3.48 -12.70 -16.90
C SER A 8 3.44 -12.45 -18.41
N ASN A 9 3.31 -11.18 -18.80
CA ASN A 9 3.24 -10.71 -20.16
C ASN A 9 4.51 -9.89 -20.38
N ASN A 10 5.34 -10.42 -21.26
CA ASN A 10 6.51 -9.80 -21.85
C ASN A 10 6.13 -8.56 -22.67
N TYR A 11 5.53 -7.55 -22.05
CA TYR A 11 5.59 -6.17 -22.54
C TYR A 11 6.79 -5.52 -21.84
N THR A 12 7.95 -5.74 -22.44
CA THR A 12 9.25 -5.19 -22.08
C THR A 12 9.25 -3.67 -22.24
N TYR A 13 8.76 -2.94 -21.25
CA TYR A 13 9.43 -1.70 -20.88
C TYR A 13 10.53 -2.12 -19.91
N ASN A 14 11.78 -2.16 -20.36
CA ASN A 14 12.86 -2.42 -19.42
C ASN A 14 12.93 -1.22 -18.47
N GLU A 15 13.32 -1.50 -17.23
CA GLU A 15 13.47 -0.47 -16.21
C GLU A 15 14.92 0.02 -16.27
N GLN A 16 15.12 1.29 -16.61
CA GLN A 16 16.44 1.93 -16.58
C GLN A 16 16.96 2.05 -15.14
N TYR A 17 16.04 2.22 -14.18
CA TYR A 17 16.33 2.32 -12.76
C TYR A 17 15.19 1.73 -11.94
N ILE A 18 15.54 0.98 -10.88
CA ILE A 18 14.60 0.40 -9.93
C ILE A 18 15.16 0.61 -8.53
N ASN A 19 14.31 1.09 -7.64
CA ASN A 19 14.57 1.19 -6.21
C ASN A 19 13.37 0.61 -5.46
N LYS A 20 13.57 -0.48 -4.72
CA LYS A 20 12.53 -1.18 -3.96
C LYS A 20 13.00 -1.40 -2.52
N LEU A 21 12.07 -1.47 -1.59
CA LEU A 21 12.34 -1.97 -0.24
C LEU A 21 12.88 -3.39 -0.35
N GLU A 22 14.13 -3.58 0.09
CA GLU A 22 14.95 -4.78 -0.17
C GLU A 22 14.24 -6.08 0.22
N ASN A 23 13.61 -6.11 1.40
CA ASN A 23 12.99 -7.32 1.96
C ASN A 23 11.47 -7.37 1.77
N PHE A 24 10.92 -6.53 0.88
CA PHE A 24 9.49 -6.54 0.60
C PHE A 24 9.11 -7.82 -0.16
N LYS A 25 8.17 -8.57 0.40
CA LYS A 25 7.70 -9.84 -0.16
C LYS A 25 6.23 -9.99 0.17
N ILE A 26 5.40 -10.31 -0.81
CA ILE A 26 3.98 -10.63 -0.58
C ILE A 26 3.92 -12.01 0.11
N ARG A 27 3.38 -12.05 1.34
CA ARG A 27 3.22 -13.28 2.13
C ARG A 27 1.76 -13.68 2.30
N GLU A 28 0.84 -12.73 2.17
CA GLU A 28 -0.60 -12.92 2.29
C GLU A 28 -1.37 -11.96 1.38
N THR A 29 -2.54 -12.37 0.91
CA THR A 29 -3.47 -11.52 0.14
C THR A 29 -4.80 -11.39 0.87
N GLN A 30 -5.44 -10.24 0.70
CA GLN A 30 -6.70 -9.90 1.32
C GLN A 30 -7.86 -10.62 0.62
N GLY A 31 -8.53 -11.50 1.36
CA GLY A 31 -9.82 -12.09 1.00
C GLY A 31 -11.01 -11.21 1.38
N ASN A 32 -12.13 -11.82 1.77
CA ASN A 32 -13.36 -11.12 2.14
C ASN A 32 -13.32 -10.57 3.58
N ASN A 33 -12.58 -9.48 3.81
CA ASN A 33 -12.49 -8.78 5.08
C ASN A 33 -12.15 -7.28 4.88
N GLY A 34 -12.29 -6.47 5.93
CA GLY A 34 -12.03 -5.02 5.93
C GLY A 34 -10.60 -4.62 6.31
N TRP A 35 -9.61 -5.51 6.18
CA TRP A 35 -8.32 -5.38 6.85
C TRP A 35 -7.18 -4.82 5.98
N CYS A 36 -7.48 -4.12 4.88
CA CYS A 36 -6.48 -3.61 3.93
C CYS A 36 -5.31 -2.86 4.59
N ALA A 37 -5.59 -2.05 5.62
CA ALA A 37 -4.56 -1.36 6.40
C ALA A 37 -3.68 -2.31 7.23
N GLY A 38 -4.25 -3.40 7.76
CA GLY A 38 -3.51 -4.46 8.45
C GLY A 38 -2.54 -5.18 7.52
N TYR A 39 -2.96 -5.55 6.31
CA TYR A 39 -2.09 -6.13 5.28
C TYR A 39 -0.96 -5.17 4.90
N THR A 40 -1.32 -3.90 4.62
CA THR A 40 -0.37 -2.85 4.24
C THR A 40 0.72 -2.65 5.30
N MET A 41 0.34 -2.47 6.57
CA MET A 41 1.32 -2.27 7.64
C MET A 41 2.15 -3.53 7.90
N SER A 42 1.55 -4.72 7.80
CA SER A 42 2.26 -5.98 8.03
C SER A 42 3.39 -6.17 7.03
N GLU A 43 3.13 -5.98 5.74
CA GLU A 43 4.18 -6.16 4.74
C GLU A 43 5.23 -5.05 4.77
N LEU A 44 4.85 -3.80 5.05
CA LEU A 44 5.82 -2.73 5.25
C LEU A 44 6.73 -3.00 6.45
N LEU A 45 6.18 -3.41 7.60
CA LEU A 45 6.99 -3.72 8.78
C LEU A 45 7.82 -4.99 8.59
N ASN A 46 7.29 -6.02 7.93
CA ASN A 46 8.06 -7.21 7.55
C ASN A 46 9.25 -6.83 6.66
N ALA A 47 9.04 -5.93 5.69
CA ALA A 47 10.10 -5.44 4.82
C ALA A 47 11.16 -4.64 5.59
N THR A 48 10.75 -3.63 6.36
CA THR A 48 11.70 -2.70 7.00
C THR A 48 12.41 -3.30 8.20
N TYR A 49 11.84 -4.31 8.86
CA TYR A 49 12.51 -5.10 9.91
C TYR A 49 13.19 -6.37 9.39
N ASN A 50 13.10 -6.69 8.10
CA ASN A 50 13.56 -7.97 7.54
C ASN A 50 13.05 -9.18 8.35
N THR A 51 11.73 -9.29 8.46
CA THR A 51 11.06 -10.33 9.24
C THR A 51 9.82 -10.85 8.50
N ASN A 52 9.11 -11.80 9.11
CA ASN A 52 7.89 -12.39 8.59
C ASN A 52 6.82 -12.57 9.67
N LYS A 53 7.00 -11.95 10.84
CA LYS A 53 6.12 -12.14 12.00
C LYS A 53 4.82 -11.33 11.95
N TYR A 54 4.75 -10.31 11.11
CA TYR A 54 3.57 -9.46 11.01
C TYR A 54 2.57 -10.04 10.01
N HIS A 55 1.31 -10.10 10.44
CA HIS A 55 0.17 -10.61 9.68
C HIS A 55 -1.05 -9.72 9.94
N ALA A 56 -1.87 -9.50 8.92
CA ALA A 56 -3.02 -8.60 8.99
C ALA A 56 -3.96 -8.97 10.15
N GLU A 57 -4.30 -10.24 10.32
CA GLU A 57 -5.19 -10.68 11.40
C GLU A 57 -4.63 -10.33 12.79
N ALA A 58 -3.33 -10.55 13.01
CA ALA A 58 -2.69 -10.24 14.29
C ALA A 58 -2.69 -8.72 14.57
N VAL A 59 -2.44 -7.89 13.55
CA VAL A 59 -2.54 -6.43 13.65
C VAL A 59 -3.96 -6.00 14.01
N MET A 60 -4.96 -6.52 13.30
CA MET A 60 -6.36 -6.20 13.55
C MET A 60 -6.79 -6.66 14.94
N ARG A 61 -6.36 -7.85 15.40
CA ARG A 61 -6.65 -8.36 16.74
C ARG A 61 -6.02 -7.50 17.84
N PHE A 62 -4.80 -7.03 17.63
CA PHE A 62 -4.12 -6.12 18.57
C PHE A 62 -4.89 -4.81 18.73
N LEU A 63 -5.36 -4.22 17.63
CA LEU A 63 -6.07 -2.93 17.65
C LEU A 63 -7.53 -3.06 18.12
N HIS A 64 -8.21 -4.15 17.77
CA HIS A 64 -9.61 -4.39 18.07
C HIS A 64 -9.82 -5.67 18.90
N PRO A 65 -9.26 -5.77 20.12
CA PRO A 65 -9.27 -7.01 20.91
C PRO A 65 -10.68 -7.47 21.26
N ASN A 66 -11.61 -6.53 21.43
CA ASN A 66 -12.98 -6.79 21.87
C ASN A 66 -13.97 -7.05 20.72
N LEU A 67 -13.58 -6.83 19.46
CA LEU A 67 -14.45 -7.12 18.33
C LEU A 67 -14.47 -8.62 18.05
N GLN A 68 -15.65 -9.14 17.70
CA GLN A 68 -15.85 -10.56 17.37
C GLN A 68 -16.71 -10.70 16.10
N GLY A 69 -16.69 -11.89 15.48
CA GLY A 69 -17.51 -12.23 14.32
C GLY A 69 -17.36 -11.24 13.16
N GLN A 70 -18.49 -10.91 12.52
CA GLN A 70 -18.52 -9.98 11.38
C GLN A 70 -18.02 -8.58 11.72
N ARG A 71 -18.21 -8.12 12.97
CA ARG A 71 -17.68 -6.82 13.39
C ARG A 71 -16.16 -6.81 13.35
N PHE A 72 -15.50 -7.87 13.82
CA PHE A 72 -14.04 -8.00 13.67
C PHE A 72 -13.62 -8.13 12.20
N GLN A 73 -14.35 -8.92 11.43
CA GLN A 73 -14.03 -9.18 10.03
C GLN A 73 -14.09 -7.95 9.12
N PHE A 74 -15.03 -7.01 9.35
CA PHE A 74 -15.29 -5.91 8.42
C PHE A 74 -15.02 -4.50 8.97
N THR A 75 -14.60 -4.37 10.23
CA THR A 75 -14.15 -3.07 10.74
C THR A 75 -12.75 -2.77 10.22
N GLY A 76 -12.60 -1.65 9.51
CA GLY A 76 -11.30 -1.15 9.03
C GLY A 76 -10.57 -0.32 10.07
N LEU A 77 -9.45 0.29 9.69
CA LEU A 77 -8.65 1.15 10.56
C LEU A 77 -8.72 2.62 10.13
N THR A 78 -8.67 3.50 11.12
CA THR A 78 -8.45 4.93 10.92
C THR A 78 -6.96 5.26 10.76
N PRO A 79 -6.59 6.40 10.14
CA PRO A 79 -5.20 6.84 10.08
C PRO A 79 -4.52 6.94 11.46
N ARG A 80 -5.30 7.31 12.50
CA ARG A 80 -4.80 7.40 13.87
C ARG A 80 -4.40 6.03 14.43
N GLU A 81 -5.22 5.01 14.19
CA GLU A 81 -4.90 3.63 14.60
C GLU A 81 -3.68 3.08 13.86
N MET A 82 -3.53 3.43 12.57
CA MET A 82 -2.35 3.05 11.78
C MET A 82 -1.06 3.66 12.34
N ILE A 83 -1.09 4.97 12.65
CA ILE A 83 0.06 5.67 13.28
C ILE A 83 0.35 5.08 14.66
N TYR A 84 -0.68 4.90 15.49
CA TYR A 84 -0.53 4.31 16.82
C TYR A 84 0.08 2.91 16.74
N PHE A 85 -0.38 2.05 15.82
CA PHE A 85 0.19 0.74 15.64
C PHE A 85 1.68 0.82 15.30
N GLY A 86 2.08 1.64 14.32
CA GLY A 86 3.50 1.83 14.01
C GLY A 86 4.32 2.32 15.21
N GLN A 87 3.79 3.23 16.03
CA GLN A 87 4.43 3.67 17.28
C GLN A 87 4.67 2.51 18.26
N THR A 88 3.68 1.64 18.46
CA THR A 88 3.84 0.44 19.33
C THR A 88 4.88 -0.55 18.80
N GLN A 89 5.17 -0.51 17.50
CA GLN A 89 6.21 -1.33 16.86
C GLN A 89 7.56 -0.63 16.76
N GLY A 90 7.78 0.49 17.48
CA GLY A 90 9.06 1.20 17.48
C GLY A 90 9.32 2.05 16.25
N ARG A 91 8.27 2.43 15.50
CA ARG A 91 8.34 3.38 14.39
C ARG A 91 7.79 4.74 14.79
N SER A 92 7.92 5.74 13.92
CA SER A 92 7.31 7.05 14.13
C SER A 92 6.57 7.52 12.88
N PRO A 93 5.49 6.81 12.48
CA PRO A 93 4.81 7.12 11.23
C PRO A 93 4.21 8.52 11.25
N GLN A 94 4.29 9.20 10.11
CA GLN A 94 3.77 10.56 9.94
C GLN A 94 2.71 10.58 8.85
N LEU A 95 1.62 11.31 9.11
CA LEU A 95 0.59 11.57 8.11
C LEU A 95 1.08 12.67 7.15
N LEU A 96 0.96 12.41 5.86
CA LEU A 96 1.13 13.37 4.80
C LEU A 96 -0.20 13.51 4.06
N ASN A 97 -0.79 14.70 4.06
CA ASN A 97 -2.11 14.97 3.47
C ASN A 97 -2.05 15.13 1.92
N ARG A 98 -1.28 14.28 1.25
CA ARG A 98 -1.15 14.18 -0.21
C ARG A 98 -0.44 12.89 -0.61
N MET A 99 -0.46 12.59 -1.90
CA MET A 99 0.46 11.63 -2.52
C MET A 99 1.92 12.07 -2.34
N THR A 100 2.80 11.11 -2.08
CA THR A 100 4.26 11.32 -2.07
C THR A 100 4.76 11.48 -3.50
N THR A 101 5.65 12.44 -3.73
CA THR A 101 6.33 12.63 -5.01
C THR A 101 7.31 11.49 -5.29
N TYR A 102 7.73 11.33 -6.54
CA TYR A 102 8.75 10.35 -6.95
C TYR A 102 10.02 10.43 -6.09
N ASN A 103 10.57 11.63 -5.92
CA ASN A 103 11.80 11.85 -5.15
C ASN A 103 11.62 11.57 -3.65
N GLU A 104 10.44 11.83 -3.08
CA GLU A 104 10.15 11.46 -1.70
C GLU A 104 10.10 9.93 -1.53
N VAL A 105 9.47 9.21 -2.47
CA VAL A 105 9.47 7.74 -2.47
C VAL A 105 10.89 7.21 -2.60
N ASP A 106 11.70 7.76 -3.50
CA ASP A 106 13.08 7.33 -3.70
C ASP A 106 13.93 7.49 -2.43
N ASN A 107 13.86 8.67 -1.81
CA ASN A 107 14.56 8.97 -0.56
C ASN A 107 14.09 8.08 0.59
N LEU A 108 12.77 7.91 0.77
CA LEU A 108 12.23 7.09 1.85
C LEU A 108 12.59 5.60 1.67
N THR A 109 12.53 5.10 0.43
CA THR A 109 12.90 3.71 0.09
C THR A 109 14.39 3.45 0.35
N LYS A 110 15.28 4.36 -0.07
CA LYS A 110 16.73 4.27 0.23
C LYS A 110 17.04 4.28 1.73
N ASN A 111 16.20 4.95 2.52
CA ASN A 111 16.30 4.99 3.98
C ASN A 111 15.49 3.88 4.66
N ASN A 112 15.03 2.87 3.91
CA ASN A 112 14.26 1.73 4.41
C ASN A 112 13.03 2.15 5.25
N LYS A 113 12.30 3.17 4.79
CA LYS A 113 11.07 3.69 5.41
C LYS A 113 9.85 3.34 4.55
N GLY A 114 8.96 2.52 5.09
CA GLY A 114 7.74 2.09 4.42
C GLY A 114 6.69 3.20 4.30
N ILE A 115 5.90 3.17 3.23
CA ILE A 115 4.83 4.14 2.97
C ILE A 115 3.52 3.40 2.70
N ALA A 116 2.50 3.71 3.50
CA ALA A 116 1.12 3.31 3.25
C ALA A 116 0.41 4.37 2.42
N VAL A 117 -0.26 3.94 1.36
CA VAL A 117 -1.17 4.72 0.53
C VAL A 117 -2.54 4.72 1.17
N LEU A 118 -3.16 5.89 1.32
CA LEU A 118 -4.57 6.03 1.68
C LEU A 118 -5.36 6.44 0.44
N GLY A 119 -6.12 5.48 -0.09
CA GLY A 119 -6.97 5.64 -1.27
C GLY A 119 -8.42 5.89 -0.90
N SER A 120 -9.10 6.72 -1.69
CA SER A 120 -10.56 6.87 -1.68
C SER A 120 -11.08 6.49 -3.06
N ARG A 121 -12.02 5.54 -3.12
CA ARG A 121 -12.60 5.08 -4.38
C ARG A 121 -13.19 6.26 -5.16
N VAL A 122 -12.93 6.35 -6.46
CA VAL A 122 -13.48 7.39 -7.34
C VAL A 122 -14.94 7.07 -7.65
N GLU A 123 -15.24 5.81 -7.96
CA GLU A 123 -16.61 5.34 -8.14
C GLU A 123 -17.34 5.36 -6.79
N SER A 124 -18.55 5.92 -6.78
CA SER A 124 -19.40 5.96 -5.58
C SER A 124 -20.38 4.81 -5.55
N ARG A 125 -20.71 4.31 -4.36
CA ARG A 125 -21.88 3.45 -4.12
C ARG A 125 -22.81 4.16 -3.15
N ASN A 126 -24.01 4.51 -3.60
CA ASN A 126 -24.98 5.30 -2.82
C ASN A 126 -24.38 6.61 -2.26
N GLY A 127 -23.54 7.30 -3.04
CA GLY A 127 -22.86 8.52 -2.61
C GLY A 127 -21.69 8.32 -1.64
N MET A 128 -21.37 7.08 -1.24
CA MET A 128 -20.21 6.77 -0.41
C MET A 128 -19.02 6.32 -1.26
N HIS A 129 -17.83 6.81 -0.88
CA HIS A 129 -16.56 6.42 -1.46
C HIS A 129 -15.83 5.50 -0.48
N ALA A 130 -15.56 4.25 -0.89
CA ALA A 130 -14.85 3.29 -0.04
C ALA A 130 -13.39 3.72 0.17
N GLY A 131 -12.92 3.62 1.42
CA GLY A 131 -11.50 3.77 1.72
C GLY A 131 -10.75 2.47 1.48
N HIS A 132 -9.53 2.55 0.94
CA HIS A 132 -8.66 1.38 0.76
C HIS A 132 -7.20 1.75 0.99
N ALA A 133 -6.47 0.90 1.70
CA ALA A 133 -5.04 1.07 1.96
C ALA A 133 -4.21 0.13 1.08
N MET A 134 -3.09 0.64 0.57
CA MET A 134 -2.13 -0.11 -0.26
C MET A 134 -0.70 0.22 0.21
N ALA A 135 0.30 -0.58 -0.18
CA ALA A 135 1.70 -0.35 0.19
C ALA A 135 2.51 0.18 -0.99
N VAL A 136 3.35 1.19 -0.76
CA VAL A 136 4.43 1.52 -1.70
C VAL A 136 5.56 0.52 -1.50
N VAL A 137 5.99 -0.11 -2.58
CA VAL A 137 7.13 -1.03 -2.62
C VAL A 137 8.42 -0.29 -3.00
N GLY A 138 8.30 0.78 -3.79
CA GLY A 138 9.42 1.60 -4.24
C GLY A 138 9.07 2.46 -5.45
N ASN A 139 10.06 2.76 -6.28
CA ASN A 139 9.94 3.57 -7.49
C ASN A 139 10.86 3.07 -8.61
N ALA A 140 10.52 3.40 -9.86
CA ALA A 140 11.27 3.03 -11.04
C ALA A 140 11.28 4.15 -12.07
N LYS A 141 12.30 4.14 -12.95
CA LYS A 141 12.31 4.94 -14.18
C LYS A 141 12.32 3.99 -15.36
N LEU A 142 11.29 4.05 -16.18
CA LEU A 142 11.15 3.21 -17.37
C LEU A 142 12.07 3.72 -18.48
N ASP A 143 12.39 2.87 -19.47
CA ASP A 143 13.25 3.22 -20.62
C ASP A 143 12.81 4.49 -21.37
N ASN A 144 11.52 4.79 -21.38
CA ASN A 144 10.96 6.00 -21.99
C ASN A 144 11.14 7.27 -21.12
N GLY A 145 11.86 7.17 -20.00
CA GLY A 145 12.09 8.24 -19.04
C GLY A 145 10.94 8.48 -18.07
N GLN A 146 9.85 7.71 -18.14
CA GLN A 146 8.69 7.87 -17.25
C GLN A 146 9.03 7.44 -15.82
N GLU A 147 8.72 8.30 -14.88
CA GLU A 147 8.87 8.07 -13.44
C GLU A 147 7.61 7.42 -12.88
N VAL A 148 7.77 6.24 -12.27
CA VAL A 148 6.66 5.46 -11.72
C VAL A 148 6.90 5.09 -10.26
N ILE A 149 5.82 4.97 -9.49
CA ILE A 149 5.80 4.42 -8.14
C ILE A 149 5.28 2.98 -8.22
N ILE A 150 5.96 2.08 -7.54
CA ILE A 150 5.62 0.65 -7.49
C ILE A 150 4.74 0.41 -6.26
N ILE A 151 3.55 -0.12 -6.49
CA ILE A 151 2.51 -0.29 -5.46
C ILE A 151 2.15 -1.77 -5.35
N TRP A 152 1.97 -2.23 -4.12
CA TRP A 152 1.28 -3.48 -3.83
C TRP A 152 -0.12 -3.19 -3.30
N ASN A 153 -1.12 -3.71 -3.98
CA ASN A 153 -2.50 -3.74 -3.51
C ASN A 153 -2.75 -5.10 -2.85
N SER A 154 -3.31 -5.09 -1.64
CA SER A 154 -3.48 -6.29 -0.82
C SER A 154 -4.34 -7.38 -1.48
N TRP A 155 -5.16 -7.05 -2.48
CA TRP A 155 -5.94 -8.04 -3.25
C TRP A 155 -5.09 -8.87 -4.20
N ASP A 156 -3.89 -8.40 -4.55
CA ASP A 156 -3.12 -8.89 -5.68
C ASP A 156 -1.89 -9.68 -5.23
N ASN A 157 -1.57 -10.75 -5.95
CA ASN A 157 -0.31 -11.50 -5.82
C ASN A 157 0.75 -10.96 -6.81
N GLY A 158 0.91 -9.64 -6.84
CA GLY A 158 1.80 -8.94 -7.76
C GLY A 158 1.83 -7.44 -7.51
N PHE A 159 2.68 -6.74 -8.24
CA PHE A 159 2.84 -5.28 -8.12
C PHE A 159 2.20 -4.55 -9.31
N MET A 160 1.85 -3.29 -9.08
CA MET A 160 1.39 -2.35 -10.09
C MET A 160 2.39 -1.19 -10.19
N THR A 161 2.47 -0.56 -11.36
CA THR A 161 3.18 0.71 -11.55
C THR A 161 2.17 1.85 -11.71
N GLN A 162 2.41 2.93 -10.97
CA GLN A 162 1.60 4.15 -11.00
C GLN A 162 2.46 5.28 -11.54
N ASP A 163 1.99 6.01 -12.56
CA ASP A 163 2.65 7.24 -12.98
C ASP A 163 2.73 8.22 -11.80
N ALA A 164 3.94 8.67 -11.46
CA ALA A 164 4.16 9.52 -10.29
C ALA A 164 3.47 10.90 -10.38
N LYS A 165 2.98 11.29 -11.57
CA LYS A 165 2.23 12.53 -11.81
C LYS A 165 0.71 12.36 -11.67
N ASN A 166 0.20 11.12 -11.59
CA ASN A 166 -1.22 10.83 -11.50
C ASN A 166 -1.56 10.30 -10.10
N ASN A 167 -2.54 10.91 -9.44
CA ASN A 167 -2.99 10.49 -8.10
C ASN A 167 -4.20 9.56 -8.12
N VAL A 168 -4.65 9.10 -9.29
CA VAL A 168 -5.71 8.10 -9.43
C VAL A 168 -5.06 6.77 -9.79
N ILE A 169 -5.18 5.81 -8.89
CA ILE A 169 -4.64 4.45 -9.01
C ILE A 169 -5.74 3.55 -9.56
N PRO A 170 -5.62 3.06 -10.80
CA PRO A 170 -6.50 2.00 -11.30
C PRO A 170 -6.11 0.66 -10.65
N VAL A 171 -7.09 -0.09 -10.15
CA VAL A 171 -6.87 -1.36 -9.42
C VAL A 171 -7.45 -2.56 -10.18
N SER A 172 -7.10 -3.77 -9.74
CA SER A 172 -7.28 -5.02 -10.49
C SER A 172 -8.74 -5.42 -10.76
N ASN A 173 -9.70 -4.93 -9.96
CA ASN A 173 -11.13 -5.18 -10.16
C ASN A 173 -11.81 -4.16 -11.10
N GLY A 174 -11.05 -3.22 -11.69
CA GLY A 174 -11.54 -2.18 -12.59
C GLY A 174 -11.93 -0.86 -11.92
N ASP A 175 -11.91 -0.80 -10.59
CA ASP A 175 -12.14 0.46 -9.85
C ASP A 175 -10.92 1.38 -9.91
N HIS A 176 -11.13 2.62 -9.47
CA HIS A 176 -10.07 3.62 -9.34
C HIS A 176 -10.07 4.18 -7.92
N TYR A 177 -8.88 4.39 -7.35
CA TYR A 177 -8.71 4.99 -6.04
C TYR A 177 -7.86 6.26 -6.13
N ARG A 178 -8.42 7.38 -5.70
CA ARG A 178 -7.65 8.62 -5.52
C ARG A 178 -6.76 8.48 -4.30
N TRP A 179 -5.44 8.50 -4.51
CA TRP A 179 -4.44 8.60 -3.45
C TRP A 179 -4.50 10.02 -2.85
N TYR A 180 -5.23 10.16 -1.75
CA TYR A 180 -5.47 11.46 -1.12
C TYR A 180 -4.50 11.74 0.03
N SER A 181 -3.90 10.71 0.64
CA SER A 181 -2.95 10.86 1.74
C SER A 181 -2.00 9.67 1.83
N SER A 182 -0.90 9.84 2.56
CA SER A 182 0.07 8.80 2.85
C SER A 182 0.39 8.76 4.34
N ILE A 183 0.76 7.58 4.84
CA ILE A 183 1.43 7.46 6.14
C ILE A 183 2.80 6.85 5.87
N TYR A 184 3.87 7.61 6.13
CA TYR A 184 5.23 7.16 5.88
C TYR A 184 6.00 6.94 7.19
N GLY A 185 7.02 6.09 7.15
CA GLY A 185 7.91 5.82 8.29
C GLY A 185 7.65 4.50 9.01
N TYR A 186 6.94 3.55 8.38
CA TYR A 186 6.92 2.14 8.80
C TYR A 186 8.28 1.47 8.61
#